data_AF-A0A1D8TV27-F1
#
_entry.id   AF-A0A1D8TV27-F1
#
_cell.length_a   1.000
_cell.length_b   1.000
_cell.length_c   1.000
_cell.angle_alpha   90.00
_cell.angle_beta   90.00
_cell.angle_gamma   90.00
#
_symmetry.space_group_name_H-M   'P 1'
#
loop_
_entity.id
_entity.type
_entity.pdbx_description
1 polymer ?
#
loop_
_entity_poly.entity_id
_entity_poly.type
_entity_poly.pdbx_seq_one_letter_code
_entity_poly.pdbx_strand_id
1 'polypeptide(L)'
;MAQGAFYPEDELFLEAVKLWDLDNLYIDIGEQKQRETQNKTTLTPVEKVYLRGLLSGYSPKKIAETLHRSSNSIAVALTRGLYRYVEALTNRESNSLSNWKDVPKWLEVAGYKMPQYHHDWGEAPEISAFYGRTNELNQLQQWISKNQYSLVAILGIGGIGKTTLAVKLANNLQGEFEYIIWRNLRHAPPLKQLLVELILFLSHHQSLNLPEDINALISTLIKYLQEHRCLIVLDDAEQILNPGAIAGYYQANYQDYGQLLRRVAQEKHQSALLLISWEKFLQLELLQQKNNTTASLTLKGLPTEEAEKILVDNGLFGNTEEWETLITRYRGNPLALNLVATTIEKYFNGSVSKFLSLNEVFVPEPMRLILIAQLNRLDQSEIEVIKYLATSTTPVSREQLRQDITISSDSKLINVLQSLQRRSLIETFTDISQTFFTLSPVVSSVIFSIS
;
A
#
# COMPACT_ATOMS: atom_id res chain seq x y z
N MET A 1 -12.62 -27.78 52.52
CA MET A 1 -11.25 -27.80 51.99
C MET A 1 -11.35 -27.60 50.48
N ALA A 2 -11.19 -26.36 50.01
CA ALA A 2 -11.18 -26.07 48.59
C ALA A 2 -9.76 -26.31 48.07
N GLN A 3 -9.60 -27.25 47.14
CA GLN A 3 -8.36 -27.46 46.40
C GLN A 3 -8.10 -26.19 45.57
N GLY A 4 -7.11 -25.40 45.98
CA GLY A 4 -6.60 -24.31 45.17
C GLY A 4 -5.86 -24.89 43.97
N ALA A 5 -6.31 -24.59 42.76
CA ALA A 5 -5.59 -24.92 41.55
C ALA A 5 -4.21 -24.24 41.60
N PHE A 6 -3.16 -25.06 41.72
CA PHE A 6 -1.78 -24.59 41.68
C PHE A 6 -1.44 -24.32 40.21
N TYR A 7 -1.74 -23.10 39.74
CA TYR A 7 -1.25 -22.67 38.45
C TYR A 7 0.28 -22.52 38.54
N PRO A 8 1.06 -23.06 37.60
CA PRO A 8 2.49 -22.77 37.53
C PRO A 8 2.66 -21.24 37.48
N GLU A 9 3.53 -20.68 38.32
CA GLU A 9 3.84 -19.24 38.31
C GLU A 9 4.24 -18.76 36.89
N ASP A 10 4.72 -19.66 36.03
CA ASP A 10 5.07 -19.39 34.63
C ASP A 10 3.87 -19.14 33.70
N GLU A 11 2.62 -19.46 34.07
CA GLU A 11 1.42 -19.27 33.24
C GLU A 11 0.58 -18.03 33.59
N LEU A 12 1.01 -17.21 34.55
CA LEU A 12 0.27 -16.01 34.97
C LEU A 12 0.66 -14.77 34.18
N PHE A 13 -0.33 -13.91 33.90
CA PHE A 13 -0.17 -12.63 33.18
C PHE A 13 0.41 -12.78 31.77
N LEU A 14 -0.20 -13.69 30.98
CA LEU A 14 0.23 -14.03 29.63
C LEU A 14 0.10 -12.86 28.63
N GLU A 15 -0.66 -11.81 28.96
CA GLU A 15 -0.73 -10.60 28.15
C GLU A 15 0.66 -9.95 27.99
N ALA A 16 1.47 -9.96 29.05
CA ALA A 16 2.84 -9.45 28.98
C ALA A 16 3.71 -10.23 27.98
N VAL A 17 3.49 -11.55 27.85
CA VAL A 17 4.24 -12.41 26.92
C VAL A 17 3.97 -12.05 25.46
N LYS A 18 2.77 -11.52 25.16
CA LYS A 18 2.38 -11.14 23.80
C LYS A 18 2.85 -9.74 23.41
N LEU A 19 3.10 -8.87 24.39
CA LEU A 19 3.26 -7.44 24.17
C LEU A 19 4.67 -6.93 24.47
N TRP A 20 5.51 -7.74 25.11
CA TRP A 20 6.83 -7.33 25.60
C TRP A 20 7.88 -8.36 25.23
N ASP A 21 9.06 -7.89 24.86
CA ASP A 21 10.26 -8.70 24.70
C ASP A 21 10.80 -9.12 26.07
N LEU A 22 10.11 -10.09 26.67
CA LEU A 22 10.41 -10.56 28.02
C LEU A 22 11.78 -11.26 28.09
N ASP A 23 12.24 -11.85 27.00
CA ASP A 23 13.51 -12.57 26.98
C ASP A 23 14.69 -11.62 27.21
N ASN A 24 14.77 -10.54 26.42
CA ASN A 24 15.79 -9.51 26.61
C ASN A 24 15.57 -8.74 27.91
N LEU A 25 14.31 -8.39 28.23
CA LEU A 25 13.99 -7.64 29.45
C LEU A 25 14.40 -8.38 30.73
N TYR A 26 14.21 -9.70 30.80
CA TYR A 26 14.64 -10.49 31.95
C TYR A 26 16.16 -10.60 32.06
N ILE A 27 16.87 -10.64 30.94
CA ILE A 27 18.33 -10.63 30.92
C ILE A 27 18.81 -9.29 31.49
N ASP A 28 18.34 -8.18 30.94
CA ASP A 28 18.84 -6.85 31.26
C ASP A 28 18.49 -6.41 32.70
N ILE A 29 17.27 -6.67 33.17
CA ILE A 29 16.91 -6.45 34.58
C ILE A 29 17.73 -7.39 35.49
N GLY A 30 18.02 -8.60 35.02
CA GLY A 30 18.88 -9.55 35.72
C GLY A 30 20.29 -9.01 35.90
N GLU A 31 20.86 -8.35 34.89
CA GLU A 31 22.14 -7.68 35.01
C GLU A 31 22.10 -6.52 36.02
N GLN A 32 21.04 -5.71 36.02
CA GLN A 32 20.91 -4.63 37.02
C GLN A 32 20.83 -5.17 38.44
N LYS A 33 20.11 -6.28 38.65
CA LYS A 33 20.06 -6.97 39.94
C LYS A 33 21.45 -7.44 40.39
N GLN A 34 22.26 -7.98 39.48
CA GLN A 34 23.63 -8.42 39.80
C GLN A 34 24.52 -7.24 40.21
N ARG A 35 24.40 -6.11 39.52
CA ARG A 35 25.15 -4.88 39.84
C ARG A 35 24.76 -4.30 41.20
N GLU A 36 23.48 -4.28 41.55
CA GLU A 36 23.01 -3.76 42.84
C GLU A 36 23.30 -4.69 44.02
N THR A 37 23.18 -6.00 43.84
CA THR A 37 23.28 -6.98 44.94
C THR A 37 24.67 -7.57 45.12
N GLN A 38 25.59 -7.33 44.18
CA GLN A 38 26.93 -7.95 44.09
C GLN A 38 26.88 -9.50 44.05
N ASN A 39 25.72 -10.08 43.76
CA ASN A 39 25.49 -11.53 43.68
C ASN A 39 25.13 -11.91 42.23
N LYS A 40 25.62 -13.07 41.76
CA LYS A 40 25.36 -13.59 40.40
C LYS A 40 23.94 -14.14 40.17
N THR A 41 22.96 -13.73 40.98
CA THR A 41 21.59 -14.26 40.89
C THR A 41 20.79 -13.55 39.81
N THR A 42 20.16 -14.31 38.92
CA THR A 42 19.18 -13.82 37.94
C THR A 42 17.85 -13.44 38.61
N LEU A 43 16.88 -12.94 37.83
CA LEU A 43 15.51 -12.81 38.34
C LEU A 43 14.98 -14.18 38.74
N THR A 44 14.45 -14.23 39.96
CA THR A 44 13.69 -15.36 40.48
C THR A 44 12.36 -15.50 39.72
N PRO A 45 11.77 -16.71 39.67
CA PRO A 45 10.46 -16.91 39.04
C PRO A 45 9.39 -15.93 39.55
N VAL A 46 9.38 -15.68 40.86
CA VAL A 46 8.48 -14.73 41.52
C VAL A 46 8.67 -13.29 41.01
N GLU A 47 9.91 -12.81 40.87
CA GLU A 47 10.16 -11.47 40.32
C GLU A 47 9.70 -11.37 38.86
N LYS A 48 9.90 -12.42 38.05
CA LYS A 48 9.38 -12.47 36.67
C LYS A 48 7.86 -12.36 36.63
N VAL A 49 7.16 -13.03 37.55
CA VAL A 49 5.69 -12.91 37.68
C VAL A 49 5.26 -11.50 38.03
N TYR A 50 5.91 -10.87 39.02
CA TYR A 50 5.57 -9.50 39.41
C TYR A 50 5.77 -8.52 38.26
N LEU A 51 6.88 -8.65 37.53
CA LEU A 51 7.14 -7.84 36.35
C LEU A 51 6.06 -8.04 35.28
N ARG A 52 5.70 -9.29 34.93
CA ARG A 52 4.61 -9.57 33.99
C ARG A 52 3.27 -8.98 34.44
N GLY A 53 2.95 -9.05 35.73
CA GLY A 53 1.75 -8.44 36.29
C GLY A 53 1.71 -6.93 36.07
N LEU A 54 2.82 -6.24 36.34
CA LEU A 54 2.94 -4.80 36.12
C LEU A 54 2.85 -4.41 34.63
N LEU A 55 3.54 -5.17 33.77
CA LEU A 55 3.53 -4.97 32.32
C LEU A 55 2.16 -5.24 31.68
N SER A 56 1.37 -6.12 32.29
CA SER A 56 -0.02 -6.38 31.91
C SER A 56 -1.01 -5.35 32.48
N GLY A 57 -0.52 -4.29 33.14
CA GLY A 57 -1.36 -3.22 33.67
C GLY A 57 -2.06 -3.54 35.00
N TYR A 58 -1.62 -4.57 35.73
CA TYR A 58 -2.18 -4.90 37.04
C TYR A 58 -1.44 -4.17 38.16
N SER A 59 -2.21 -3.66 39.14
CA SER A 59 -1.64 -3.04 40.33
C SER A 59 -0.97 -4.07 41.26
N PRO A 60 -0.01 -3.67 42.12
CA PRO A 60 0.58 -4.57 43.11
C PRO A 60 -0.44 -5.30 43.99
N LYS A 61 -1.55 -4.62 44.33
CA LYS A 61 -2.67 -5.23 45.06
C LYS A 61 -3.33 -6.34 44.26
N LYS A 62 -3.58 -6.12 42.96
CA LYS A 62 -4.22 -7.11 42.10
C LYS A 62 -3.31 -8.32 41.85
N ILE A 63 -2.01 -8.08 41.67
CA ILE A 63 -1.00 -9.13 41.56
C ILE A 63 -0.98 -9.99 42.85
N ALA A 64 -1.08 -9.36 44.01
CA ALA A 64 -1.12 -10.06 45.30
C ALA A 64 -2.36 -10.95 45.46
N GLU A 65 -3.52 -10.46 45.04
CA GLU A 65 -4.77 -11.24 45.01
C GLU A 65 -4.62 -12.48 44.12
N THR A 66 -4.08 -12.33 42.91
CA THR A 66 -3.87 -13.43 41.95
C THR A 66 -2.90 -14.48 42.47
N LEU A 67 -1.88 -14.07 43.22
CA LEU A 67 -0.87 -14.98 43.78
C LEU A 67 -1.21 -15.51 45.18
N HIS A 68 -2.37 -15.15 45.73
CA HIS A 68 -2.77 -15.47 47.10
C HIS A 68 -1.71 -15.06 48.15
N ARG A 69 -1.08 -13.90 47.96
CA ARG A 69 -0.05 -13.33 48.86
C ARG A 69 -0.50 -12.01 49.48
N SER A 70 0.20 -11.59 50.53
CA SER A 70 -0.04 -10.29 51.17
C SER A 70 0.39 -9.13 50.27
N SER A 71 -0.52 -8.18 50.02
CA SER A 71 -0.23 -6.95 49.26
C SER A 71 0.98 -6.18 49.81
N ASN A 72 1.18 -6.18 51.13
CA ASN A 72 2.32 -5.49 51.75
C ASN A 72 3.65 -6.19 51.40
N SER A 73 3.64 -7.52 51.33
CA SER A 73 4.85 -8.28 50.99
C SER A 73 5.30 -8.03 49.54
N ILE A 74 4.35 -7.95 48.60
CA ILE A 74 4.65 -7.63 47.19
C ILE A 74 5.13 -6.18 47.05
N ALA A 75 4.46 -5.22 47.71
CA ALA A 75 4.88 -3.82 47.65
C ALA A 75 6.32 -3.64 48.13
N VAL A 76 6.71 -4.26 49.25
CA VAL A 76 8.09 -4.21 49.76
C VAL A 76 9.07 -4.86 48.79
N ALA A 77 8.72 -6.01 48.20
CA ALA A 77 9.58 -6.70 47.23
C ALA A 77 9.79 -5.88 45.94
N LEU A 78 8.74 -5.19 45.47
CA LEU A 78 8.82 -4.30 44.32
C LEU A 78 9.73 -3.09 44.60
N THR A 79 9.50 -2.39 45.71
CA THR A 79 10.27 -1.19 46.07
C THR A 79 11.74 -1.49 46.35
N ARG A 80 12.04 -2.61 47.02
CA ARG A 80 13.43 -2.98 47.35
C ARG A 80 14.18 -3.71 46.23
N GLY A 81 13.48 -4.10 45.16
CA GLY A 81 14.04 -4.87 44.06
C GLY A 81 13.65 -4.29 42.71
N LEU A 82 12.59 -4.83 42.11
CA LEU A 82 12.22 -4.57 40.71
C LEU A 82 12.15 -3.09 40.32
N TYR A 83 11.65 -2.20 41.18
CA TYR A 83 11.59 -0.77 40.86
C TYR A 83 12.97 -0.15 40.72
N ARG A 84 13.91 -0.51 41.60
CA ARG A 84 15.30 -0.03 41.51
C ARG A 84 16.00 -0.56 40.27
N TYR A 85 15.77 -1.82 39.92
CA TYR A 85 16.34 -2.40 38.71
C TYR A 85 15.79 -1.73 37.45
N VAL A 86 14.50 -1.38 37.42
CA VAL A 86 13.88 -0.62 36.31
C VAL A 86 14.38 0.82 36.27
N GLU A 87 14.54 1.49 37.41
CA GLU A 87 15.17 2.82 37.49
C GLU A 87 16.58 2.80 36.89
N ALA A 88 17.41 1.85 37.32
CA ALA A 88 18.77 1.68 36.82
C ALA A 88 18.80 1.36 35.31
N LEU A 89 17.94 0.44 34.85
CA LEU A 89 17.87 0.05 33.45
C LEU A 89 17.45 1.21 32.54
N THR A 90 16.56 2.07 33.03
CA THR A 90 16.00 3.20 32.27
C THR A 90 16.76 4.51 32.49
N ASN A 91 17.95 4.45 33.11
CA ASN A 91 18.82 5.59 33.44
C ASN A 91 18.12 6.72 34.21
N ARG A 92 17.30 6.36 35.19
CA ARG A 92 16.57 7.30 36.06
C ARG A 92 17.17 7.35 37.46
N GLU A 93 16.91 8.45 38.16
CA GLU A 93 17.36 8.62 39.55
C GLU A 93 16.75 7.58 40.48
N SER A 94 17.50 7.17 41.51
CA SER A 94 17.05 6.19 42.48
C SER A 94 15.88 6.72 43.32
N ASN A 95 14.86 5.88 43.53
CA ASN A 95 13.60 6.19 44.21
C ASN A 95 12.70 7.21 43.48
N SER A 96 12.89 7.37 42.17
CA SER A 96 12.01 8.19 41.32
C SER A 96 10.70 7.48 40.98
N LEU A 97 10.65 6.15 41.05
CA LEU A 97 9.47 5.35 40.72
C LEU A 97 8.48 5.29 41.89
N SER A 98 7.56 6.26 41.92
CA SER A 98 6.51 6.36 42.95
C SER A 98 5.17 5.72 42.54
N ASN A 99 4.94 5.53 41.24
CA ASN A 99 3.71 4.96 40.70
C ASN A 99 4.02 3.74 39.83
N TRP A 100 3.45 2.59 40.19
CA TRP A 100 3.64 1.33 39.46
C TRP A 100 3.26 1.42 37.98
N LYS A 101 2.33 2.32 37.61
CA LYS A 101 1.92 2.57 36.21
C LYS A 101 3.04 3.13 35.34
N ASP A 102 4.11 3.62 35.96
CA ASP A 102 5.24 4.18 35.24
C ASP A 102 6.24 3.10 34.80
N VAL A 103 6.24 1.92 35.44
CA VAL A 103 7.06 0.76 35.02
C VAL A 103 6.85 0.41 33.54
N PRO A 104 5.63 0.10 33.07
CA PRO A 104 5.42 -0.20 31.65
C PRO A 104 5.81 1.00 30.77
N LYS A 105 5.43 2.23 31.13
CA LYS A 105 5.78 3.42 30.31
C LYS A 105 7.29 3.58 30.13
N TRP A 106 8.08 3.36 31.17
CA TRP A 106 9.52 3.54 31.10
C TRP A 106 10.18 2.43 30.29
N LEU A 107 9.70 1.19 30.44
CA LEU A 107 10.20 0.05 29.67
C LEU A 107 9.77 0.10 28.20
N GLU A 108 8.63 0.70 27.90
CA GLU A 108 8.18 1.01 26.53
C GLU A 108 9.12 2.02 25.87
N VAL A 109 9.44 3.12 26.57
CA VAL A 109 10.43 4.11 26.08
C VAL A 109 11.83 3.51 25.94
N ALA A 110 12.18 2.53 26.78
CA ALA A 110 13.45 1.79 26.69
C ALA A 110 13.45 0.70 25.59
N GLY A 111 12.34 0.52 24.85
CA GLY A 111 12.28 -0.35 23.67
C GLY A 111 11.92 -1.81 23.95
N TYR A 112 11.45 -2.16 25.15
CA TYR A 112 11.08 -3.54 25.50
C TYR A 112 9.66 -3.93 25.12
N LYS A 113 8.83 -2.99 24.68
CA LYS A 113 7.48 -3.29 24.20
C LYS A 113 7.56 -3.67 22.73
N MET A 114 6.96 -4.80 22.37
CA MET A 114 6.93 -5.25 20.99
C MET A 114 6.07 -4.29 20.15
N PRO A 115 6.47 -3.97 18.91
CA PRO A 115 5.65 -3.17 18.02
C PRO A 115 4.31 -3.89 17.75
N GLN A 116 3.20 -3.16 17.88
CA GLN A 116 1.88 -3.66 17.50
C GLN A 116 1.60 -3.26 16.06
N TYR A 117 1.25 -4.24 15.24
CA TYR A 117 0.90 -4.02 13.84
C TYR A 117 -0.62 -4.10 13.67
N HIS A 118 -1.20 -3.03 13.15
CA HIS A 118 -2.63 -2.87 12.95
C HIS A 118 -2.92 -2.81 11.45
N HIS A 119 -3.48 -3.89 10.91
CA HIS A 119 -3.80 -3.98 9.49
C HIS A 119 -5.31 -3.94 9.28
N ASP A 120 -5.75 -3.02 8.43
CA ASP A 120 -7.11 -2.99 7.90
C ASP A 120 -7.02 -3.09 6.38
N TRP A 121 -7.21 -4.32 5.89
CA TRP A 121 -7.16 -4.65 4.48
C TRP A 121 -8.41 -4.23 3.70
N GLY A 122 -9.48 -3.77 4.37
CA GLY A 122 -10.71 -3.32 3.72
C GLY A 122 -11.16 -4.23 2.57
N GLU A 123 -11.23 -3.66 1.36
CA GLU A 123 -11.62 -4.34 0.11
C GLU A 123 -10.41 -4.80 -0.74
N ALA A 124 -9.22 -4.96 -0.15
CA ALA A 124 -8.05 -5.46 -0.86
C ALA A 124 -8.30 -6.89 -1.37
N PRO A 125 -8.04 -7.18 -2.66
CA PRO A 125 -8.26 -8.51 -3.20
C PRO A 125 -7.22 -9.51 -2.68
N GLU A 126 -7.62 -10.77 -2.51
CA GLU A 126 -6.69 -11.87 -2.34
C GLU A 126 -5.94 -12.15 -3.65
N ILE A 127 -4.61 -12.30 -3.57
CA ILE A 127 -3.78 -12.65 -4.73
C ILE A 127 -3.64 -14.17 -4.78
N SER A 128 -4.14 -14.79 -5.85
CA SER A 128 -3.95 -16.21 -6.13
C SER A 128 -2.63 -16.52 -6.86
N ALA A 129 -2.20 -15.63 -7.76
CA ALA A 129 -0.97 -15.79 -8.54
C ALA A 129 -0.25 -14.44 -8.75
N PHE A 130 1.09 -14.48 -8.75
CA PHE A 130 1.94 -13.31 -8.93
C PHE A 130 3.10 -13.64 -9.86
N TYR A 131 3.22 -12.89 -10.95
CA TYR A 131 4.19 -13.15 -12.03
C TYR A 131 5.13 -11.96 -12.21
N GLY A 132 6.44 -12.21 -12.26
CA GLY A 132 7.46 -11.19 -12.43
C GLY A 132 7.39 -10.04 -11.43
N ARG A 133 7.60 -8.81 -11.93
CA ARG A 133 7.51 -7.54 -11.18
C ARG A 133 8.51 -7.34 -10.03
N THR A 134 9.55 -8.17 -9.94
CA THR A 134 10.57 -8.07 -8.88
C THR A 134 11.25 -6.70 -8.88
N ASN A 135 11.55 -6.14 -10.05
CA ASN A 135 12.20 -4.83 -10.17
C ASN A 135 11.28 -3.71 -9.67
N GLU A 136 10.03 -3.71 -10.12
CA GLU A 136 9.02 -2.74 -9.69
C GLU A 136 8.75 -2.83 -8.19
N LEU A 137 8.64 -4.05 -7.65
CA LEU A 137 8.44 -4.29 -6.23
C LEU A 137 9.63 -3.77 -5.40
N ASN A 138 10.87 -4.09 -5.80
CA ASN A 138 12.08 -3.63 -5.14
C ASN A 138 12.19 -2.10 -5.18
N GLN A 139 11.85 -1.48 -6.32
CA GLN A 139 11.85 -0.02 -6.46
C GLN A 139 10.83 0.65 -5.53
N LEU A 140 9.60 0.12 -5.47
CA LEU A 140 8.58 0.63 -4.57
C LEU A 140 8.96 0.45 -3.09
N GLN A 141 9.51 -0.71 -2.73
CA GLN A 141 10.05 -0.94 -1.38
C GLN A 141 11.17 0.05 -1.06
N GLN A 142 12.12 0.27 -1.97
CA GLN A 142 13.19 1.24 -1.77
C GLN A 142 12.65 2.65 -1.54
N TRP A 143 11.68 3.09 -2.34
CA TRP A 143 11.06 4.40 -2.18
C TRP A 143 10.33 4.54 -0.85
N ILE A 144 9.47 3.60 -0.49
CA ILE A 144 8.59 3.69 0.68
C ILE A 144 9.33 3.38 1.99
N SER A 145 10.04 2.25 2.05
CA SER A 145 10.71 1.80 3.27
C SER A 145 11.98 2.61 3.57
N LYS A 146 12.91 2.64 2.60
CA LYS A 146 14.27 3.15 2.81
C LYS A 146 14.39 4.65 2.60
N ASN A 147 13.83 5.16 1.51
CA ASN A 147 13.92 6.57 1.14
C ASN A 147 12.78 7.41 1.75
N GLN A 148 11.81 6.77 2.41
CA GLN A 148 10.70 7.41 3.12
C GLN A 148 9.89 8.38 2.24
N TYR A 149 9.57 7.94 1.02
CA TYR A 149 8.70 8.71 0.13
C TYR A 149 7.29 8.75 0.72
N SER A 150 6.77 9.96 0.95
CA SER A 150 5.48 10.19 1.59
C SER A 150 4.30 9.99 0.63
N LEU A 151 4.51 10.15 -0.68
CA LEU A 151 3.48 9.97 -1.70
C LEU A 151 4.02 9.20 -2.91
N VAL A 152 3.49 8.01 -3.15
CA VAL A 152 3.87 7.17 -4.29
C VAL A 152 2.63 6.80 -5.07
N ALA A 153 2.72 6.80 -6.41
CA ALA A 153 1.63 6.35 -7.28
C ALA A 153 2.06 5.17 -8.15
N ILE A 154 1.20 4.15 -8.26
CA ILE A 154 1.32 3.06 -9.24
C ILE A 154 0.31 3.34 -10.36
N LEU A 155 0.84 3.52 -11.57
CA LEU A 155 0.09 3.93 -12.75
C LEU A 155 0.10 2.83 -13.82
N GLY A 156 -0.84 2.85 -14.76
CA GLY A 156 -0.85 1.94 -15.91
C GLY A 156 -2.25 1.52 -16.36
N ILE A 157 -2.34 0.95 -17.55
CA ILE A 157 -3.61 0.56 -18.18
C ILE A 157 -4.40 -0.48 -17.36
N GLY A 158 -5.69 -0.65 -17.65
CA GLY A 158 -6.54 -1.67 -17.05
C GLY A 158 -5.94 -3.09 -17.18
N GLY A 159 -6.06 -3.90 -16.13
CA GLY A 159 -5.58 -5.29 -16.14
C GLY A 159 -4.06 -5.48 -16.05
N ILE A 160 -3.26 -4.40 -15.99
CA ILE A 160 -1.78 -4.50 -16.02
C ILE A 160 -1.15 -5.07 -14.72
N GLY A 161 -1.94 -5.22 -13.65
CA GLY A 161 -1.51 -5.77 -12.35
C GLY A 161 -1.14 -4.75 -11.27
N LYS A 162 -1.64 -3.51 -11.34
CA LYS A 162 -1.33 -2.44 -10.35
C LYS A 162 -1.76 -2.83 -8.92
N THR A 163 -3.02 -3.23 -8.75
CA THR A 163 -3.59 -3.65 -7.48
C THR A 163 -2.86 -4.87 -6.92
N THR A 164 -2.58 -5.87 -7.76
CA THR A 164 -1.79 -7.05 -7.38
C THR A 164 -0.39 -6.69 -6.89
N LEU A 165 0.29 -5.76 -7.55
CA LEU A 165 1.60 -5.26 -7.11
C LEU A 165 1.52 -4.55 -5.76
N ALA A 166 0.52 -3.69 -5.58
CA ALA A 166 0.32 -2.95 -4.33
C ALA A 166 -0.02 -3.86 -3.14
N VAL A 167 -0.87 -4.87 -3.32
CA VAL A 167 -1.17 -5.85 -2.26
C VAL A 167 0.09 -6.66 -1.90
N LYS A 168 0.90 -7.09 -2.90
CA LYS A 168 2.17 -7.78 -2.63
C LYS A 168 3.15 -6.90 -1.88
N LEU A 169 3.26 -5.63 -2.27
CA LEU A 169 4.08 -4.62 -1.59
C LEU A 169 3.66 -4.42 -0.15
N ALA A 170 2.37 -4.16 0.10
CA ALA A 170 1.84 -3.94 1.44
C ALA A 170 2.06 -5.18 2.34
N ASN A 171 1.88 -6.39 1.80
CA ASN A 171 2.19 -7.64 2.52
C ASN A 171 3.66 -7.74 2.92
N ASN A 172 4.58 -7.38 2.03
CA ASN A 172 6.01 -7.38 2.34
C ASN A 172 6.42 -6.31 3.37
N LEU A 173 5.62 -5.25 3.53
CA LEU A 173 5.89 -4.12 4.42
C LEU A 173 5.17 -4.22 5.77
N GLN A 174 4.41 -5.29 6.04
CA GLN A 174 3.66 -5.48 7.30
C GLN A 174 4.52 -5.32 8.56
N GLY A 175 5.76 -5.81 8.53
CA GLY A 175 6.68 -5.69 9.67
C GLY A 175 7.39 -4.34 9.80
N GLU A 176 7.10 -3.37 8.92
CA GLU A 176 7.79 -2.06 8.88
C GLU A 176 6.85 -0.88 9.16
N PHE A 177 5.55 -1.11 9.16
CA PHE A 177 4.52 -0.09 9.33
C PHE A 177 3.57 -0.50 10.45
N GLU A 178 3.49 0.32 11.49
CA GLU A 178 2.57 0.12 12.61
C GLU A 178 1.11 0.02 12.13
N TYR A 179 0.76 0.80 11.10
CA TYR A 179 -0.56 0.73 10.46
C TYR A 179 -0.44 0.46 8.98
N ILE A 180 -1.22 -0.48 8.47
CA ILE A 180 -1.48 -0.65 7.04
C ILE A 180 -2.97 -0.54 6.82
N ILE A 181 -3.40 0.43 6.01
CA ILE A 181 -4.81 0.72 5.76
C ILE A 181 -5.05 0.71 4.26
N TRP A 182 -5.97 -0.12 3.81
CA TRP A 182 -6.39 -0.18 2.42
C TRP A 182 -7.81 0.36 2.26
N ARG A 183 -7.99 1.29 1.31
CA ARG A 183 -9.30 1.83 0.94
C ARG A 183 -9.43 1.87 -0.57
N ASN A 184 -10.64 1.61 -1.04
CA ASN A 184 -10.97 1.68 -2.45
C ASN A 184 -11.79 2.94 -2.74
N LEU A 185 -11.50 3.63 -3.85
CA LEU A 185 -12.19 4.84 -4.27
C LEU A 185 -13.24 4.59 -5.37
N ARG A 186 -13.62 3.33 -5.65
CA ARG A 186 -14.59 2.88 -6.68
C ARG A 186 -15.87 3.68 -6.75
N HIS A 187 -16.37 4.12 -5.60
CA HIS A 187 -17.63 4.88 -5.49
C HIS A 187 -17.41 6.38 -5.30
N ALA A 188 -16.18 6.87 -5.50
CA ALA A 188 -15.75 8.24 -5.26
C ALA A 188 -16.27 8.76 -3.90
N PRO A 189 -15.86 8.18 -2.76
CA PRO A 189 -16.32 8.67 -1.46
C PRO A 189 -15.93 10.15 -1.25
N PRO A 190 -16.76 10.99 -0.61
CA PRO A 190 -16.34 12.32 -0.21
C PRO A 190 -15.13 12.24 0.73
N LEU A 191 -14.15 13.15 0.57
CA LEU A 191 -12.92 13.11 1.36
C LEU A 191 -13.18 13.11 2.88
N LYS A 192 -14.17 13.86 3.34
CA LYS A 192 -14.55 13.92 4.76
C LYS A 192 -14.85 12.52 5.33
N GLN A 193 -15.56 11.68 4.57
CA GLN A 193 -15.87 10.31 5.01
C GLN A 193 -14.59 9.49 5.15
N LEU A 194 -13.73 9.50 4.13
CA LEU A 194 -12.45 8.80 4.16
C LEU A 194 -11.58 9.26 5.35
N LEU A 195 -11.46 10.57 5.59
CA LEU A 195 -10.67 11.11 6.70
C LEU A 195 -11.21 10.65 8.06
N VAL A 196 -12.52 10.67 8.27
CA VAL A 196 -13.15 10.21 9.52
C VAL A 196 -12.86 8.73 9.75
N GLU A 197 -13.02 7.89 8.73
CA GLU A 197 -12.72 6.45 8.83
C GLU A 197 -11.25 6.18 9.18
N LEU A 198 -10.31 6.86 8.50
CA LEU A 198 -8.88 6.73 8.76
C LEU A 198 -8.52 7.16 10.19
N ILE A 199 -9.02 8.32 10.63
CA ILE A 199 -8.72 8.85 11.97
C ILE A 199 -9.32 7.96 13.06
N LEU A 200 -10.53 7.44 12.88
CA LEU A 200 -11.14 6.52 13.84
C LEU A 200 -10.32 5.25 13.99
N PHE A 201 -9.84 4.67 12.88
CA PHE A 201 -8.98 3.50 12.93
C PHE A 201 -7.64 3.77 13.63
N LEU A 202 -6.95 4.85 13.23
CA LEU A 202 -5.66 5.28 13.80
C LEU A 202 -5.75 5.67 15.29
N SER A 203 -6.93 6.07 15.76
CA SER A 203 -7.18 6.42 17.15
C SER A 203 -7.77 5.29 17.99
N HIS A 204 -7.87 4.07 17.46
CA HIS A 204 -8.58 2.94 18.08
C HIS A 204 -10.00 3.30 18.55
N HIS A 205 -10.72 4.09 17.74
CA HIS A 205 -12.06 4.61 18.01
C HIS A 205 -12.17 5.49 19.28
N GLN A 206 -11.05 6.05 19.77
CA GLN A 206 -11.05 6.92 20.94
C GLN A 206 -11.31 8.40 20.58
N SER A 207 -11.18 8.77 19.31
CA SER A 207 -11.46 10.14 18.86
C SER A 207 -12.97 10.36 18.68
N LEU A 208 -13.65 10.75 19.76
CA LEU A 208 -15.11 10.92 19.79
C LEU A 208 -15.59 12.28 19.25
N ASN A 209 -14.74 13.31 19.27
CA ASN A 209 -15.08 14.68 18.85
C ASN A 209 -14.19 15.12 17.68
N LEU A 210 -14.52 14.63 16.48
CA LEU A 210 -13.83 15.01 15.26
C LEU A 210 -14.26 16.40 14.76
N PRO A 211 -13.33 17.21 14.23
CA PRO A 211 -13.67 18.49 13.61
C PRO A 211 -14.65 18.31 12.43
N GLU A 212 -15.53 19.29 12.21
CA GLU A 212 -16.41 19.28 11.04
C GLU A 212 -15.71 19.75 9.76
N ASP A 213 -14.72 20.63 9.90
CA ASP A 213 -13.94 21.22 8.81
C ASP A 213 -12.92 20.23 8.23
N ILE A 214 -12.83 20.19 6.91
CA ILE A 214 -11.96 19.24 6.18
C ILE A 214 -10.48 19.55 6.43
N ASN A 215 -10.08 20.82 6.49
CA ASN A 215 -8.67 21.18 6.75
C ASN A 215 -8.23 20.80 8.16
N ALA A 216 -9.12 20.95 9.14
CA ALA A 216 -8.91 20.48 10.50
C ALA A 216 -8.79 18.94 10.54
N LEU A 217 -9.63 18.20 9.80
CA LEU A 217 -9.50 16.75 9.68
C LEU A 217 -8.19 16.31 9.03
N ILE A 218 -7.75 16.96 7.94
CA ILE A 218 -6.45 16.67 7.32
C ILE A 218 -5.32 16.95 8.33
N SER A 219 -5.39 18.06 9.08
CA SER A 219 -4.42 18.37 10.13
C SER A 219 -4.35 17.27 11.19
N THR A 220 -5.49 16.74 11.61
CA THR A 220 -5.58 15.64 12.56
C THR A 220 -4.98 14.36 11.99
N LEU A 221 -5.29 14.01 10.74
CA LEU A 221 -4.67 12.86 10.07
C LEU A 221 -3.15 13.00 10.02
N ILE A 222 -2.63 14.16 9.62
CA ILE A 222 -1.17 14.39 9.54
C ILE A 222 -0.49 14.22 10.90
N LYS A 223 -1.13 14.62 12.02
CA LYS A 223 -0.61 14.36 13.37
C LYS A 223 -0.46 12.86 13.63
N TYR A 224 -1.48 12.06 13.29
CA TYR A 224 -1.36 10.60 13.41
C TYR A 224 -0.28 10.02 12.50
N LEU A 225 -0.11 10.55 11.28
CA LEU A 225 0.96 10.12 10.37
C LEU A 225 2.38 10.48 10.88
N GLN A 226 2.49 11.48 11.75
CA GLN A 226 3.72 11.87 12.43
C GLN A 226 4.00 10.96 13.64
N GLU A 227 2.98 10.70 14.45
CA GLU A 227 3.06 9.86 15.65
C GLU A 227 3.30 8.39 15.31
N HIS A 228 2.62 7.89 14.28
CA HIS A 228 2.66 6.50 13.85
C HIS A 228 3.21 6.36 12.44
N ARG A 229 3.87 5.22 12.16
CA ARG A 229 4.33 4.88 10.81
C ARG A 229 3.24 4.12 10.07
N CYS A 230 2.54 4.81 9.18
CA CYS A 230 1.37 4.30 8.48
C CYS A 230 1.62 4.13 6.97
N LEU A 231 1.15 3.04 6.39
CA LEU A 231 1.00 2.86 4.94
C LEU A 231 -0.48 2.91 4.61
N ILE A 232 -0.90 3.97 3.90
CA ILE A 232 -2.28 4.11 3.44
C ILE A 232 -2.31 3.86 1.94
N VAL A 233 -3.07 2.84 1.50
CA VAL A 233 -3.25 2.50 0.10
C VAL A 233 -4.64 2.95 -0.36
N LEU A 234 -4.69 3.79 -1.39
CA LEU A 234 -5.94 4.21 -2.04
C LEU A 234 -5.98 3.62 -3.46
N ASP A 235 -6.87 2.66 -3.67
CA ASP A 235 -7.08 1.99 -4.95
C ASP A 235 -8.18 2.66 -5.79
N ASP A 236 -8.13 2.48 -7.10
CA ASP A 236 -9.04 3.06 -8.09
C ASP A 236 -9.16 4.60 -8.01
N ALA A 237 -8.03 5.29 -7.83
CA ALA A 237 -8.02 6.74 -7.59
C ALA A 237 -8.50 7.59 -8.80
N GLU A 238 -8.60 7.03 -10.00
CA GLU A 238 -9.23 7.67 -11.15
C GLU A 238 -10.69 8.08 -10.92
N GLN A 239 -11.37 7.45 -9.96
CA GLN A 239 -12.81 7.67 -9.75
C GLN A 239 -13.11 9.04 -9.15
N ILE A 240 -12.11 9.69 -8.54
CA ILE A 240 -12.20 11.08 -8.06
C ILE A 240 -11.77 12.10 -9.12
N LEU A 241 -11.36 11.66 -10.32
CA LEU A 241 -10.98 12.49 -11.45
C LEU A 241 -12.15 12.69 -12.42
N ASN A 242 -12.15 13.82 -13.13
CA ASN A 242 -13.23 14.27 -13.99
C ASN A 242 -13.35 13.40 -15.26
N PRO A 243 -14.43 12.61 -15.44
CA PRO A 243 -14.67 11.90 -16.68
C PRO A 243 -15.11 12.87 -17.80
N GLY A 244 -14.79 12.55 -19.05
CA GLY A 244 -15.22 13.32 -20.23
C GLY A 244 -14.46 14.64 -20.42
N ALA A 245 -13.32 14.80 -19.76
CA ALA A 245 -12.44 15.96 -19.86
C ALA A 245 -10.98 15.52 -20.01
N ILE A 246 -10.11 16.46 -20.41
CA ILE A 246 -8.66 16.28 -20.32
C ILE A 246 -8.28 15.73 -18.94
N ALA A 247 -7.41 14.72 -18.94
CA ALA A 247 -7.04 13.92 -17.78
C ALA A 247 -6.44 14.75 -16.64
N GLY A 248 -6.42 14.16 -15.45
CA GLY A 248 -5.66 14.61 -14.28
C GLY A 248 -6.29 15.75 -13.47
N TYR A 249 -7.48 16.23 -13.86
CA TYR A 249 -8.27 17.18 -13.09
C TYR A 249 -9.30 16.44 -12.23
N TYR A 250 -9.51 16.92 -10.99
CA TYR A 250 -10.56 16.41 -10.12
C TYR A 250 -11.94 16.72 -10.67
N GLN A 251 -12.90 15.82 -10.42
CA GLN A 251 -14.30 16.13 -10.64
C GLN A 251 -14.81 17.17 -9.63
N ALA A 252 -15.98 17.74 -9.89
CA ALA A 252 -16.58 18.75 -9.02
C ALA A 252 -16.77 18.22 -7.59
N ASN A 253 -16.36 19.01 -6.58
CA ASN A 253 -16.39 18.70 -5.15
C ASN A 253 -15.34 17.70 -4.64
N TYR A 254 -14.34 17.33 -5.45
CA TYR A 254 -13.24 16.43 -5.05
C TYR A 254 -11.88 17.12 -5.00
N GLN A 255 -11.83 18.44 -5.14
CA GLN A 255 -10.59 19.21 -5.10
C GLN A 255 -9.86 19.11 -3.75
N ASP A 256 -10.58 18.80 -2.67
CA ASP A 256 -9.99 18.62 -1.34
C ASP A 256 -9.04 17.42 -1.29
N TYR A 257 -9.23 16.39 -2.13
CA TYR A 257 -8.24 15.32 -2.27
C TYR A 257 -6.87 15.88 -2.68
N GLY A 258 -6.86 16.91 -3.54
CA GLY A 258 -5.62 17.60 -3.90
C GLY A 258 -4.94 18.30 -2.74
N GLN A 259 -5.71 18.79 -1.75
CA GLN A 259 -5.16 19.34 -0.52
C GLN A 259 -4.55 18.25 0.35
N LEU A 260 -5.24 17.12 0.54
CA LEU A 260 -4.71 15.96 1.25
C LEU A 260 -3.37 15.49 0.64
N LEU A 261 -3.34 15.23 -0.68
CA LEU A 261 -2.13 14.77 -1.37
C LEU A 261 -0.97 15.75 -1.21
N ARG A 262 -1.25 17.06 -1.29
CA ARG A 262 -0.24 18.09 -1.11
C ARG A 262 0.33 18.09 0.31
N ARG A 263 -0.53 18.01 1.33
CA ARG A 263 -0.10 18.03 2.73
C ARG A 263 0.68 16.78 3.11
N VAL A 264 0.23 15.60 2.69
CA VAL A 264 0.99 14.34 2.83
C VAL A 264 2.33 14.43 2.10
N ALA A 265 2.37 14.97 0.89
CA ALA A 265 3.62 15.10 0.18
C ALA A 265 4.61 16.04 0.88
N GLN A 266 4.15 17.17 1.43
CA GLN A 266 5.03 18.29 1.84
C GLN A 266 5.32 18.39 3.34
N GLU A 267 4.45 17.86 4.20
CA GLU A 267 4.66 17.90 5.65
C GLU A 267 5.54 16.76 6.11
N LYS A 268 6.36 17.02 7.14
CA LYS A 268 7.26 16.01 7.69
C LYS A 268 6.45 14.96 8.45
N HIS A 269 6.62 13.70 8.05
CA HIS A 269 6.10 12.52 8.74
C HIS A 269 6.85 11.27 8.25
N GLN A 270 6.65 10.14 8.92
CA GLN A 270 7.30 8.85 8.61
C GLN A 270 6.42 7.87 7.82
N SER A 271 5.17 8.28 7.58
CA SER A 271 4.16 7.50 6.85
C SER A 271 4.25 7.66 5.32
N ALA A 272 3.57 6.77 4.59
CA ALA A 272 3.45 6.81 3.14
C ALA A 272 1.99 6.63 2.66
N LEU A 273 1.61 7.40 1.65
CA LEU A 273 0.36 7.22 0.90
C LEU A 273 0.67 6.63 -0.48
N LEU A 274 0.12 5.46 -0.76
CA LEU A 274 0.22 4.77 -2.04
C LEU A 274 -1.09 4.95 -2.83
N LEU A 275 -1.02 5.65 -3.95
CA LEU A 275 -2.13 5.77 -4.89
C LEU A 275 -2.02 4.70 -5.97
N ILE A 276 -3.14 4.10 -6.34
CA ILE A 276 -3.22 3.22 -7.50
C ILE A 276 -4.22 3.85 -8.46
N SER A 277 -3.80 4.05 -9.71
CA SER A 277 -4.70 4.58 -10.73
C SER A 277 -4.28 4.21 -12.14
N TRP A 278 -5.21 4.20 -13.08
CA TRP A 278 -4.84 4.21 -14.50
C TRP A 278 -4.58 5.61 -15.07
N GLU A 279 -4.89 6.67 -14.32
CA GLU A 279 -4.88 8.06 -14.79
C GLU A 279 -3.98 8.89 -13.86
N LYS A 280 -2.96 9.53 -14.42
CA LYS A 280 -2.06 10.38 -13.63
C LYS A 280 -2.69 11.73 -13.28
N PHE A 281 -2.69 12.05 -12.00
CA PHE A 281 -3.13 13.34 -11.46
C PHE A 281 -2.16 14.46 -11.87
N LEU A 282 -2.69 15.62 -12.26
CA LEU A 282 -1.85 16.79 -12.51
C LEU A 282 -1.14 17.25 -11.23
N GLN A 283 -1.81 17.10 -10.08
CA GLN A 283 -1.24 17.42 -8.77
C GLN A 283 0.00 16.56 -8.45
N LEU A 284 0.08 15.31 -8.92
CA LEU A 284 1.27 14.47 -8.74
C LEU A 284 2.45 15.01 -9.54
N GLU A 285 2.24 15.42 -10.80
CA GLU A 285 3.31 16.00 -11.64
C GLU A 285 3.90 17.26 -11.01
N LEU A 286 3.03 18.14 -10.49
CA LEU A 286 3.45 19.36 -9.79
C LEU A 286 4.23 19.06 -8.51
N LEU A 287 3.90 17.98 -7.78
CA LEU A 287 4.57 17.61 -6.54
C LEU A 287 5.92 16.94 -6.79
N GLN A 288 6.01 16.06 -7.80
CA GLN A 288 7.27 15.41 -8.19
C GLN A 288 8.36 16.39 -8.60
N GLN A 289 7.99 17.53 -9.21
CA GLN A 289 8.94 18.58 -9.58
C GLN A 289 9.43 19.40 -8.38
N LYS A 290 8.66 19.44 -7.28
CA LYS A 290 8.91 20.31 -6.13
C LYS A 290 9.46 19.57 -4.92
N ASN A 291 9.28 18.26 -4.85
CA ASN A 291 9.67 17.46 -3.70
C ASN A 291 10.26 16.11 -4.11
N ASN A 292 11.34 15.73 -3.43
CA ASN A 292 12.08 14.49 -3.63
C ASN A 292 11.43 13.28 -2.93
N THR A 293 10.33 13.47 -2.19
CA THR A 293 9.58 12.39 -1.51
C THR A 293 8.30 11.98 -2.25
N THR A 294 8.10 12.47 -3.48
CA THR A 294 6.96 12.09 -4.32
C THR A 294 7.42 11.37 -5.58
N ALA A 295 6.82 10.22 -5.89
CA ALA A 295 7.15 9.47 -7.11
C ALA A 295 5.95 8.78 -7.74
N SER A 296 6.11 8.37 -9.00
CA SER A 296 5.10 7.62 -9.75
C SER A 296 5.80 6.53 -10.56
N LEU A 297 5.32 5.30 -10.46
CA LEU A 297 5.76 4.17 -11.26
C LEU A 297 4.67 3.78 -12.24
N THR A 298 4.92 3.94 -13.54
CA THR A 298 3.99 3.48 -14.59
C THR A 298 4.34 2.06 -15.01
N LEU A 299 3.46 1.12 -14.73
CA LEU A 299 3.63 -0.29 -15.10
C LEU A 299 3.48 -0.47 -16.62
N LYS A 300 4.44 -1.19 -17.19
CA LYS A 300 4.41 -1.68 -18.56
C LYS A 300 3.98 -3.14 -18.60
N GLY A 301 3.84 -3.71 -19.78
CA GLY A 301 3.63 -5.15 -19.97
C GLY A 301 4.68 -5.99 -19.26
N LEU A 302 4.32 -7.22 -18.89
CA LEU A 302 5.32 -8.18 -18.42
C LEU A 302 6.33 -8.49 -19.53
N PRO A 303 7.63 -8.69 -19.17
CA PRO A 303 8.60 -9.20 -20.11
C PRO A 303 8.20 -10.62 -20.54
N THR A 304 8.63 -11.01 -21.75
CA THR A 304 8.25 -12.28 -22.38
C THR A 304 8.43 -13.48 -21.47
N GLU A 305 9.59 -13.61 -20.81
CA GLU A 305 9.91 -14.72 -19.89
C GLU A 305 8.92 -14.86 -18.73
N GLU A 306 8.39 -13.75 -18.21
CA GLU A 306 7.41 -13.77 -17.10
C GLU A 306 5.98 -13.94 -17.62
N ALA A 307 5.68 -13.40 -18.80
CA ALA A 307 4.39 -13.55 -19.46
C ALA A 307 4.15 -14.98 -19.95
N GLU A 308 5.20 -15.69 -20.40
CA GLU A 308 5.14 -17.10 -20.79
C GLU A 308 4.64 -17.99 -19.64
N LYS A 309 5.07 -17.71 -18.40
CA LYS A 309 4.63 -18.48 -17.22
C LYS A 309 3.11 -18.43 -17.04
N ILE A 310 2.48 -17.28 -17.28
CA ILE A 310 1.01 -17.16 -17.25
C ILE A 310 0.39 -18.13 -18.24
N LEU A 311 0.95 -18.21 -19.44
CA LEU A 311 0.40 -19.02 -20.51
C LEU A 311 0.57 -20.52 -20.24
N VAL A 312 1.75 -20.92 -19.77
CA VAL A 312 2.07 -22.30 -19.39
C VAL A 312 1.21 -22.76 -18.21
N ASP A 313 1.04 -21.93 -17.17
CA ASP A 313 0.20 -22.24 -16.01
C ASP A 313 -1.28 -22.44 -16.39
N ASN A 314 -1.72 -21.81 -17.49
CA ASN A 314 -3.05 -21.98 -18.07
C ASN A 314 -3.13 -23.14 -19.09
N GLY A 315 -2.13 -24.02 -19.15
CA GLY A 315 -2.16 -25.25 -19.95
C GLY A 315 -1.91 -25.05 -21.45
N LEU A 316 -1.33 -23.92 -21.86
CA LEU A 316 -1.03 -23.64 -23.26
C LEU A 316 0.29 -24.26 -23.72
N PHE A 317 0.39 -24.52 -25.02
CA PHE A 317 1.62 -24.92 -25.68
C PHE A 317 1.82 -24.22 -27.03
N GLY A 318 3.09 -23.92 -27.33
CA GLY A 318 3.55 -23.27 -28.56
C GLY A 318 5.07 -23.22 -28.62
N ASN A 319 5.61 -22.82 -29.76
CA ASN A 319 7.04 -22.55 -29.92
C ASN A 319 7.39 -21.10 -29.52
N THR A 320 8.68 -20.77 -29.47
CA THR A 320 9.17 -19.43 -29.05
C THR A 320 8.59 -18.27 -29.86
N GLU A 321 8.48 -18.42 -31.19
CA GLU A 321 7.93 -17.37 -32.07
C GLU A 321 6.42 -17.17 -31.82
N GLU A 322 5.69 -18.26 -31.58
CA GLU A 322 4.27 -18.23 -31.24
C GLU A 322 4.03 -17.55 -29.89
N TRP A 323 4.87 -17.83 -28.89
CA TRP A 323 4.82 -17.15 -27.59
C TRP A 323 5.07 -15.65 -27.73
N GLU A 324 6.17 -15.27 -28.39
CA GLU A 324 6.53 -13.88 -28.61
C GLU A 324 5.44 -13.12 -29.37
N THR A 325 4.86 -13.73 -30.41
CA THR A 325 3.76 -13.16 -31.18
C THR A 325 2.52 -12.92 -30.31
N LEU A 326 2.12 -13.90 -29.52
CA LEU A 326 0.95 -13.80 -28.66
C LEU A 326 1.16 -12.74 -27.56
N ILE A 327 2.31 -12.77 -26.89
CA ILE A 327 2.65 -11.84 -25.81
C ILE A 327 2.73 -10.41 -26.34
N THR A 328 3.35 -10.21 -27.51
CA THR A 328 3.44 -8.91 -28.18
C THR A 328 2.05 -8.38 -28.58
N ARG A 329 1.16 -9.25 -29.10
CA ARG A 329 -0.22 -8.89 -29.47
C ARG A 329 -1.01 -8.31 -28.30
N TYR A 330 -0.81 -8.84 -27.09
CA TYR A 330 -1.46 -8.35 -25.86
C TYR A 330 -0.56 -7.45 -25.01
N ARG A 331 0.60 -7.01 -25.54
CA ARG A 331 1.57 -6.14 -24.87
C ARG A 331 1.94 -6.61 -23.45
N GLY A 332 2.05 -7.92 -23.24
CA GLY A 332 2.36 -8.49 -21.93
C GLY A 332 1.35 -8.16 -20.82
N ASN A 333 0.11 -7.78 -21.14
CA ASN A 333 -0.91 -7.44 -20.14
C ASN A 333 -1.38 -8.71 -19.40
N PRO A 334 -1.15 -8.84 -18.07
CA PRO A 334 -1.43 -10.08 -17.33
C PRO A 334 -2.89 -10.53 -17.38
N LEU A 335 -3.84 -9.60 -17.27
CA LEU A 335 -5.26 -9.94 -17.33
C LEU A 335 -5.65 -10.40 -18.73
N ALA A 336 -5.22 -9.67 -19.76
CA ALA A 336 -5.50 -10.05 -21.15
C ALA A 336 -4.91 -11.42 -21.48
N LEU A 337 -3.67 -11.69 -21.08
CA LEU A 337 -3.01 -12.98 -21.28
C LEU A 337 -3.74 -14.12 -20.56
N ASN A 338 -4.15 -13.94 -19.30
CA ASN A 338 -4.94 -14.96 -18.59
C ASN A 338 -6.26 -15.25 -19.30
N LEU A 339 -7.03 -14.22 -19.65
CA LEU A 339 -8.35 -14.39 -20.29
C LEU A 339 -8.24 -15.06 -21.68
N VAL A 340 -7.23 -14.67 -22.45
CA VAL A 340 -6.95 -15.28 -23.76
C VAL A 340 -6.46 -16.70 -23.57
N ALA A 341 -5.63 -16.98 -22.57
CA ALA A 341 -5.16 -18.33 -22.30
C ALA A 341 -6.31 -19.29 -21.96
N THR A 342 -7.26 -18.88 -21.13
CA THR A 342 -8.48 -19.65 -20.87
C THR A 342 -9.30 -19.89 -22.15
N THR A 343 -9.30 -18.94 -23.08
CA THR A 343 -9.99 -19.08 -24.37
C THR A 343 -9.27 -20.09 -25.28
N ILE A 344 -7.94 -20.02 -25.35
CA ILE A 344 -7.13 -20.92 -26.19
C ILE A 344 -7.16 -22.35 -25.64
N GLU A 345 -7.05 -22.51 -24.33
CA GLU A 345 -7.20 -23.81 -23.66
C GLU A 345 -8.54 -24.45 -24.06
N LYS A 346 -9.64 -23.73 -23.87
CA LYS A 346 -11.00 -24.24 -24.06
C LYS A 346 -11.39 -24.51 -25.51
N TYR A 347 -11.05 -23.60 -26.43
CA TYR A 347 -11.56 -23.65 -27.82
C TYR A 347 -10.53 -24.12 -28.85
N PHE A 348 -9.25 -24.14 -28.47
CA PHE A 348 -8.15 -24.53 -29.36
C PHE A 348 -7.31 -25.68 -28.77
N ASN A 349 -7.80 -26.29 -27.67
CA ASN A 349 -7.15 -27.38 -26.93
C ASN A 349 -5.71 -27.03 -26.54
N GLY A 350 -5.49 -25.81 -26.07
CA GLY A 350 -4.19 -25.33 -25.61
C GLY A 350 -3.21 -24.90 -26.71
N SER A 351 -3.54 -25.08 -27.99
CA SER A 351 -2.63 -24.79 -29.10
C SER A 351 -2.61 -23.31 -29.47
N VAL A 352 -1.50 -22.63 -29.19
CA VAL A 352 -1.29 -21.22 -29.56
C VAL A 352 -1.29 -21.04 -31.08
N SER A 353 -0.64 -21.96 -31.80
CA SER A 353 -0.59 -21.96 -33.27
C SER A 353 -1.97 -21.86 -33.93
N LYS A 354 -2.92 -22.70 -33.48
CA LYS A 354 -4.29 -22.71 -34.03
C LYS A 354 -5.02 -21.39 -33.75
N PHE A 355 -4.83 -20.82 -32.58
CA PHE A 355 -5.42 -19.53 -32.25
C PHE A 355 -4.83 -18.39 -33.08
N LEU A 356 -3.50 -18.37 -33.26
CA LEU A 356 -2.83 -17.35 -34.04
C LEU A 356 -3.22 -17.39 -35.53
N SER A 357 -3.63 -18.56 -36.05
CA SER A 357 -4.11 -18.72 -37.44
C SER A 357 -5.35 -17.90 -37.79
N LEU A 358 -6.09 -17.40 -36.78
CA LEU A 358 -7.21 -16.47 -36.99
C LEU A 358 -6.76 -15.13 -37.60
N ASN A 359 -5.49 -14.75 -37.44
CA ASN A 359 -4.93 -13.47 -37.92
C ASN A 359 -5.66 -12.21 -37.43
N GLU A 360 -6.42 -12.32 -36.33
CA GLU A 360 -7.18 -11.22 -35.73
C GLU A 360 -6.80 -11.03 -34.25
N VAL A 361 -7.10 -9.84 -33.73
CA VAL A 361 -6.99 -9.53 -32.29
C VAL A 361 -8.32 -9.88 -31.63
N PHE A 362 -8.35 -11.00 -30.93
CA PHE A 362 -9.50 -11.37 -30.11
C PHE A 362 -9.44 -10.62 -28.77
N VAL A 363 -10.50 -9.91 -28.41
CA VAL A 363 -10.61 -9.26 -27.10
C VAL A 363 -11.69 -9.95 -26.27
N PRO A 364 -11.32 -10.68 -25.20
CA PRO A 364 -12.28 -11.27 -24.29
C PRO A 364 -13.21 -10.20 -23.69
N GLU A 365 -14.50 -10.52 -23.56
CA GLU A 365 -15.52 -9.58 -23.06
C GLU A 365 -15.18 -8.94 -21.70
N PRO A 366 -14.64 -9.66 -20.69
CA PRO A 366 -14.21 -9.02 -19.45
C PRO A 366 -13.13 -7.94 -19.64
N MET A 367 -12.18 -8.16 -20.56
CA MET A 367 -11.17 -7.16 -20.92
C MET A 367 -11.80 -5.98 -21.68
N ARG A 368 -12.74 -6.27 -22.59
CA ARG A 368 -13.49 -5.26 -23.33
C ARG A 368 -14.22 -4.30 -22.38
N LEU A 369 -14.91 -4.82 -21.36
CA LEU A 369 -15.63 -4.00 -20.37
C LEU A 369 -14.70 -3.03 -19.63
N ILE A 370 -13.52 -3.48 -19.21
CA ILE A 370 -12.52 -2.64 -18.53
C ILE A 370 -12.03 -1.53 -19.46
N LEU A 371 -11.70 -1.88 -20.70
CA LEU A 371 -11.24 -0.89 -21.68
C LEU A 371 -12.33 0.11 -22.05
N ILE A 372 -13.58 -0.33 -22.25
CA ILE A 372 -14.71 0.57 -22.51
C ILE A 372 -14.89 1.54 -21.34
N ALA A 373 -14.79 1.06 -20.09
CA ALA A 373 -14.87 1.94 -18.92
C ALA A 373 -13.76 3.01 -18.90
N GLN A 374 -12.53 2.67 -19.33
CA GLN A 374 -11.45 3.64 -19.51
C GLN A 374 -11.75 4.65 -20.63
N LEU A 375 -12.18 4.14 -21.78
CA LEU A 375 -12.39 4.92 -22.99
C LEU A 375 -13.60 5.86 -22.90
N ASN A 376 -14.65 5.48 -22.17
CA ASN A 376 -15.81 6.33 -21.92
C ASN A 376 -15.50 7.59 -21.08
N ARG A 377 -14.28 7.68 -20.53
CA ARG A 377 -13.82 8.87 -19.78
C ARG A 377 -13.11 9.89 -20.66
N LEU A 378 -12.88 9.60 -21.94
CA LEU A 378 -12.20 10.50 -22.86
C LEU A 378 -13.08 11.70 -23.24
N ASP A 379 -12.45 12.85 -23.44
CA ASP A 379 -13.08 13.99 -24.09
C ASP A 379 -13.18 13.80 -25.61
N GLN A 380 -13.92 14.68 -26.28
CA GLN A 380 -14.14 14.57 -27.74
C GLN A 380 -12.85 14.70 -28.57
N SER A 381 -11.90 15.54 -28.14
CA SER A 381 -10.63 15.70 -28.85
C SER A 381 -9.69 14.51 -28.61
N GLU A 382 -9.74 13.89 -27.42
CA GLU A 382 -9.08 12.62 -27.13
C GLU A 382 -9.65 11.48 -27.99
N ILE A 383 -10.98 11.40 -28.12
CA ILE A 383 -11.68 10.42 -28.97
C ILE A 383 -11.26 10.57 -30.44
N GLU A 384 -11.17 11.80 -30.95
CA GLU A 384 -10.73 12.07 -32.32
C GLU A 384 -9.30 11.53 -32.57
N VAL A 385 -8.35 11.87 -31.69
CA VAL A 385 -6.95 11.43 -31.83
C VAL A 385 -6.83 9.91 -31.70
N ILE A 386 -7.48 9.29 -30.72
CA ILE A 386 -7.36 7.85 -30.51
C ILE A 386 -8.04 7.05 -31.64
N LYS A 387 -9.16 7.53 -32.20
CA LYS A 387 -9.79 6.92 -33.38
C LYS A 387 -8.86 7.02 -34.60
N TYR A 388 -8.21 8.17 -34.81
CA TYR A 388 -7.22 8.31 -35.87
C TYR A 388 -6.07 7.30 -35.69
N LEU A 389 -5.45 7.25 -34.50
CA LEU A 389 -4.35 6.32 -34.23
C LEU A 389 -4.75 4.85 -34.41
N ALA A 390 -6.00 4.49 -34.16
CA ALA A 390 -6.49 3.13 -34.34
C ALA A 390 -6.64 2.71 -35.82
N THR A 391 -6.81 3.68 -36.72
CA THR A 391 -6.83 3.41 -38.17
C THR A 391 -5.43 3.28 -38.77
N SER A 392 -4.39 3.74 -38.06
CA SER A 392 -3.01 3.70 -38.53
C SER A 392 -2.38 2.34 -38.28
N THR A 393 -1.79 1.74 -39.33
CA THR A 393 -1.04 0.46 -39.22
C THR A 393 0.39 0.65 -38.74
N THR A 394 0.89 1.88 -38.79
CA THR A 394 2.22 2.26 -38.32
C THR A 394 2.12 3.34 -37.26
N PRO A 395 3.14 3.44 -36.39
CA PRO A 395 3.51 4.69 -35.73
C PRO A 395 3.16 5.99 -36.44
N VAL A 396 2.57 6.95 -35.72
CA VAL A 396 2.16 8.25 -36.27
C VAL A 396 2.93 9.38 -35.58
N SER A 397 3.49 10.32 -36.34
CA SER A 397 4.14 11.53 -35.79
C SER A 397 3.13 12.62 -35.41
N ARG A 398 3.56 13.58 -34.61
CA ARG A 398 2.75 14.77 -34.28
C ARG A 398 2.38 15.56 -35.54
N GLU A 399 3.30 15.66 -36.49
CA GLU A 399 3.12 16.40 -37.74
C GLU A 399 2.06 15.74 -38.63
N GLN A 400 2.02 14.40 -38.68
CA GLN A 400 0.97 13.65 -39.38
C GLN A 400 -0.40 13.85 -38.71
N LEU A 401 -0.47 13.71 -37.37
CA LEU A 401 -1.68 14.00 -36.61
C LEU A 401 -2.22 15.39 -36.94
N ARG A 402 -1.34 16.40 -36.99
CA ARG A 402 -1.74 17.79 -37.25
C ARG A 402 -2.36 18.01 -38.63
N GLN A 403 -1.96 17.23 -39.63
CA GLN A 403 -2.49 17.33 -40.99
C GLN A 403 -3.90 16.76 -41.11
N ASP A 404 -4.20 15.70 -40.36
CA ASP A 404 -5.39 14.88 -40.60
C ASP A 404 -6.52 15.07 -39.57
N ILE A 405 -6.25 15.66 -38.41
CA ILE A 405 -7.26 15.91 -37.37
C ILE A 405 -7.67 17.39 -37.30
N THR A 406 -8.91 17.64 -36.89
CA THR A 406 -9.55 18.97 -36.84
C THR A 406 -9.36 19.71 -35.52
N ILE A 407 -8.29 19.41 -34.79
CA ILE A 407 -7.98 20.09 -33.53
C ILE A 407 -7.56 21.55 -33.80
N SER A 408 -8.09 22.49 -33.02
CA SER A 408 -7.99 23.94 -33.29
C SER A 408 -6.57 24.53 -33.24
N SER A 409 -5.63 23.93 -32.49
CA SER A 409 -4.26 24.43 -32.37
C SER A 409 -3.24 23.34 -31.99
N ASP A 410 -1.96 23.60 -32.23
CA ASP A 410 -0.85 22.71 -31.81
C ASP A 410 -0.80 22.55 -30.29
N SER A 411 -1.02 23.63 -29.53
CA SER A 411 -1.06 23.55 -28.07
C SER A 411 -2.19 22.65 -27.58
N LYS A 412 -3.37 22.70 -28.22
CA LYS A 412 -4.47 21.81 -27.87
C LYS A 412 -4.15 20.35 -28.22
N LEU A 413 -3.52 20.10 -29.37
CA LEU A 413 -3.06 18.75 -29.76
C LEU A 413 -2.06 18.19 -28.74
N ILE A 414 -1.07 18.99 -28.33
CA ILE A 414 -0.09 18.58 -27.31
C ILE A 414 -0.79 18.22 -25.99
N ASN A 415 -1.75 19.04 -25.53
CA ASN A 415 -2.51 18.75 -24.32
C ASN A 415 -3.32 17.45 -24.43
N VAL A 416 -3.91 17.18 -25.60
CA VAL A 416 -4.64 15.92 -25.87
C VAL A 416 -3.70 14.71 -25.83
N LEU A 417 -2.53 14.81 -26.47
CA LEU A 417 -1.53 13.74 -26.44
C LEU A 417 -1.02 13.47 -25.02
N GLN A 418 -0.72 14.52 -24.26
CA GLN A 418 -0.35 14.41 -22.84
C GLN A 418 -1.49 13.81 -22.01
N SER A 419 -2.73 14.14 -22.32
CA SER A 419 -3.91 13.57 -21.67
C SER A 419 -4.00 12.05 -21.87
N LEU A 420 -3.91 11.60 -23.13
CA LEU A 420 -3.91 10.19 -23.49
C LEU A 420 -2.72 9.42 -22.90
N GLN A 421 -1.53 10.05 -22.81
CA GLN A 421 -0.37 9.47 -22.12
C GLN A 421 -0.62 9.32 -20.62
N ARG A 422 -1.22 10.32 -19.95
CA ARG A 422 -1.55 10.25 -18.52
C ARG A 422 -2.56 9.14 -18.21
N ARG A 423 -3.43 8.80 -19.17
CA ARG A 423 -4.37 7.67 -19.11
C ARG A 423 -3.74 6.31 -19.47
N SER A 424 -2.45 6.28 -19.82
CA SER A 424 -1.74 5.08 -20.30
C SER A 424 -2.39 4.43 -21.52
N LEU A 425 -3.07 5.19 -22.37
CA LEU A 425 -3.77 4.68 -23.55
C LEU A 425 -2.93 4.73 -24.83
N ILE A 426 -1.95 5.64 -24.91
CA ILE A 426 -1.01 5.73 -26.03
C ILE A 426 0.42 5.38 -25.59
N GLU A 427 1.15 4.78 -26.51
CA GLU A 427 2.58 4.50 -26.39
C GLU A 427 3.37 5.53 -27.20
N THR A 428 4.54 5.92 -26.70
CA THR A 428 5.41 6.89 -27.37
C THR A 428 6.83 6.38 -27.51
N PHE A 429 7.43 6.67 -28.65
CA PHE A 429 8.79 6.29 -29.00
C PHE A 429 9.43 7.44 -29.77
N THR A 430 10.74 7.57 -29.61
CA THR A 430 11.51 8.67 -30.18
C THR A 430 12.54 8.08 -31.12
N ASP A 431 12.54 8.53 -32.37
CA ASP A 431 13.55 8.17 -33.37
C ASP A 431 14.23 9.43 -33.91
N ILE A 432 15.56 9.52 -33.73
CA ILE A 432 16.55 10.50 -34.21
C ILE A 432 16.26 12.01 -33.95
N SER A 433 14.99 12.45 -33.92
CA SER A 433 14.49 13.77 -33.52
C SER A 433 12.96 13.88 -33.42
N GLN A 434 12.20 12.84 -33.80
CA GLN A 434 10.73 12.86 -33.84
C GLN A 434 10.11 11.93 -32.80
N THR A 435 9.01 12.36 -32.20
CA THR A 435 8.17 11.54 -31.32
C THR A 435 7.00 10.98 -32.11
N PHE A 436 6.81 9.68 -31.99
CA PHE A 436 5.74 8.95 -32.61
C PHE A 436 4.81 8.34 -31.56
N PHE A 437 3.56 8.13 -31.95
CA PHE A 437 2.46 7.68 -31.13
C PHE A 437 1.85 6.43 -31.74
N THR A 438 1.46 5.48 -30.89
CA THR A 438 0.73 4.27 -31.30
C THR A 438 -0.20 3.79 -30.19
N LEU A 439 -1.07 2.85 -30.53
CA LEU A 439 -1.97 2.17 -29.59
C LEU A 439 -1.57 0.71 -29.41
N SER A 440 -1.95 0.15 -28.26
CA SER A 440 -1.95 -1.30 -28.12
C SER A 440 -3.00 -1.91 -29.07
N PRO A 441 -2.77 -3.12 -29.62
CA PRO A 441 -3.72 -3.77 -30.52
C PRO A 441 -5.10 -3.96 -29.90
N VAL A 442 -5.15 -4.25 -28.59
CA VAL A 442 -6.40 -4.44 -27.84
C VAL A 442 -7.19 -3.13 -27.77
N VAL A 443 -6.54 -2.00 -27.45
CA VAL A 443 -7.22 -0.68 -27.42
C VAL A 443 -7.73 -0.30 -28.81
N SER A 444 -6.92 -0.51 -29.86
CA SER A 444 -7.30 -0.25 -31.25
C SER A 444 -8.55 -1.04 -31.67
N SER A 445 -8.67 -2.30 -31.24
CA SER A 445 -9.85 -3.12 -31.57
C SER A 445 -11.14 -2.73 -30.83
N VAL A 446 -11.03 -2.06 -29.68
CA VAL A 446 -12.19 -1.71 -28.84
C VAL A 446 -12.70 -0.29 -29.12
N ILE A 447 -11.84 0.62 -29.60
CA ILE A 447 -12.20 2.04 -29.72
C ILE A 447 -13.42 2.30 -30.62
N PHE A 448 -13.64 1.50 -31.66
CA PHE A 448 -14.80 1.67 -32.55
C PHE A 448 -16.11 1.21 -31.92
N SER A 449 -16.07 0.62 -30.73
CA SER A 449 -17.25 0.20 -29.97
C SER A 449 -17.81 1.29 -29.04
N ILE A 450 -17.10 2.41 -28.85
CA ILE A 450 -17.58 3.54 -28.04
C ILE A 450 -18.28 4.58 -28.93
N SER A 451 -19.35 5.18 -28.42
CA SER A 451 -20.22 6.12 -29.16
C SER A 451 -19.48 7.41 -29.52
#